data_AF-A0A3Q1FE53-F1
#
_entry.id   AF-A0A3Q1FE53-F1
#
_cell.length_a   1.000
_cell.length_b   1.000
_cell.length_c   1.000
_cell.angle_alpha   90.00
_cell.angle_beta   90.00
_cell.angle_gamma   90.00
#
_symmetry.space_group_name_H-M   'P 1'
#
loop_
_entity.id
_entity.type
_entity.pdbx_description
1 polymer ?
#
loop_
_entity_poly.entity_id
_entity_poly.type
_entity_poly.pdbx_seq_one_letter_code
_entity_poly.pdbx_strand_id
1 'polypeptide(L)'
;MLVTGILLFNKVSKKEEVEVHINDLKVLPVTTKSIENELHVTQSLAWKYTALLEELTDPDVQHKQCDMPIVLLKQALYNVRQHEVFLKMLLADADLCTKHIEMLQTELSSKMKLLKETMQSKTAVPTATVFPVFKVLSKLWSGLQDEAELLNILSNITLSLQPFLASQAKIFSEPYLDGLLEGSEVKTDEQRMTESSGTADEWLLPETTTSFNELPQQYNGFCGYTFVNRDGLLLPGTPQDFVFPFEMQKSSKQAALNFACSPDDFVEKVAEKAKCSPELIQLLKLPQQFSCVSPYSEDLKHHFESLLVTKCESGTQTDIHPMETNIVKSYEWNEWELRRKALKLADLRTKVTHSTQTDLSHLRRENVTQTWLPKDAACQSKRDGESNVPKPQIYLAGLRGQRNAQVAKINLTRSVDE
;
A
#
# COMPACT_ATOMS: atom_id res chain seq x y z
N MET A 1 32.78 -0.43 -15.19
CA MET A 1 33.16 -0.99 -13.87
C MET A 1 34.64 -0.80 -13.56
N LEU A 2 35.59 -1.29 -14.36
CA LEU A 2 37.02 -1.22 -13.98
C LEU A 2 37.59 0.21 -13.93
N VAL A 3 37.16 1.08 -14.86
CA VAL A 3 37.56 2.49 -14.93
C VAL A 3 37.17 3.27 -13.67
N THR A 4 35.97 3.04 -13.15
CA THR A 4 35.47 3.70 -11.92
C THR A 4 36.37 3.37 -10.72
N GLY A 5 36.76 2.10 -10.56
CA GLY A 5 37.69 1.68 -9.50
C GLY A 5 39.07 2.33 -9.60
N ILE A 6 39.61 2.46 -10.81
CA ILE A 6 40.90 3.13 -11.05
C ILE A 6 40.80 4.63 -10.74
N LEU A 7 39.72 5.29 -11.18
CA LEU A 7 39.48 6.71 -10.90
C LEU A 7 39.33 6.98 -9.40
N LEU A 8 38.61 6.11 -8.68
CA LEU A 8 38.46 6.18 -7.23
C LEU A 8 39.82 6.11 -6.53
N PHE A 9 40.64 5.11 -6.87
CA PHE A 9 41.97 4.97 -6.31
C PHE A 9 42.87 6.17 -6.62
N ASN A 10 42.92 6.63 -7.88
CA ASN A 10 43.72 7.79 -8.28
C ASN A 10 43.28 9.07 -7.57
N LYS A 11 41.98 9.24 -7.31
CA LYS A 11 41.45 10.38 -6.57
C LYS A 11 41.85 10.34 -5.09
N VAL A 12 41.91 9.15 -4.50
CA VAL A 12 42.33 8.92 -3.11
C VAL A 12 43.85 8.99 -2.95
N SER A 13 44.64 8.49 -3.90
CA SER A 13 46.10 8.55 -3.82
C SER A 13 46.69 9.95 -4.03
N LYS A 14 45.97 10.86 -4.71
CA LYS A 14 46.39 12.26 -4.91
C LYS A 14 46.12 13.17 -3.71
N LYS A 15 45.29 12.73 -2.77
CA LYS A 15 44.95 13.45 -1.54
C LYS A 15 45.53 12.64 -0.37
N GLU A 16 46.73 13.00 0.11
CA GLU A 16 47.50 12.20 1.08
C GLU A 16 46.74 11.84 2.36
N GLU A 17 45.74 12.63 2.75
CA GLU A 17 44.74 12.26 3.73
C GLU A 17 43.41 12.90 3.33
N VAL A 18 42.51 12.15 2.71
CA VAL A 18 41.11 12.56 2.64
C VAL A 18 40.29 11.30 2.80
N GLU A 19 39.63 11.18 3.95
CA GLU A 19 38.29 10.63 4.06
C GLU A 19 37.61 10.84 2.72
N VAL A 20 37.53 9.80 1.89
CA VAL A 20 36.83 9.81 0.60
C VAL A 20 35.61 10.70 0.78
N HIS A 21 35.31 11.64 -0.13
CA HIS A 21 34.16 12.57 -0.09
C HIS A 21 32.81 11.83 0.17
N ILE A 22 32.68 11.32 1.38
CA ILE A 22 31.59 10.72 2.13
C ILE A 22 30.99 11.85 2.98
N ASN A 23 31.61 13.04 2.98
CA ASN A 23 30.95 14.27 3.41
C ASN A 23 29.69 14.59 2.59
N ASP A 24 29.50 14.00 1.41
CA ASP A 24 28.21 14.08 0.68
C ASP A 24 27.16 13.10 1.26
N LEU A 25 27.57 12.12 2.07
CA LEU A 25 26.70 11.26 2.90
C LEU A 25 26.39 11.89 4.27
N LYS A 26 26.78 13.15 4.52
CA LYS A 26 26.28 13.93 5.68
C LYS A 26 24.74 14.08 5.69
N VAL A 27 24.08 13.72 4.60
CA VAL A 27 22.63 13.59 4.50
C VAL A 27 22.09 12.54 5.49
N LEU A 28 22.84 11.49 5.84
CA LEU A 28 22.38 10.40 6.73
C LEU A 28 21.83 10.88 8.07
N PRO A 29 22.65 11.48 8.97
CA PRO A 29 22.17 11.88 10.28
C PRO A 29 21.12 12.99 10.18
N VAL A 30 21.02 13.70 9.06
CA VAL A 30 20.01 14.73 8.84
C VAL A 30 18.66 14.09 8.52
N THR A 31 18.63 13.08 7.66
CA THR A 31 17.39 12.37 7.29
C THR A 31 16.78 11.61 8.46
N THR A 32 17.57 10.83 9.20
CA THR A 32 17.07 10.05 10.35
C THR A 32 16.54 10.98 11.45
N LYS A 33 17.29 12.03 11.81
CA LYS A 33 16.84 13.02 12.80
C LYS A 33 15.60 13.79 12.36
N SER A 34 15.47 14.07 11.07
CA SER A 34 14.28 14.73 10.54
C SER A 34 13.04 13.85 10.73
N ILE A 35 13.16 12.54 10.43
CA ILE A 35 12.08 11.57 10.62
C ILE A 35 11.75 11.42 12.11
N GLU A 36 12.76 11.35 12.98
CA GLU A 36 12.57 11.28 14.45
C GLU A 36 11.82 12.50 15.00
N ASN A 37 12.18 13.71 14.55
CA ASN A 37 11.51 14.94 14.97
C ASN A 37 10.04 14.96 14.51
N GLU A 38 9.77 14.56 13.26
CA GLU A 38 8.41 14.47 12.73
C GLU A 38 7.59 13.40 13.45
N LEU A 39 8.22 12.28 13.83
CA LEU A 39 7.62 11.22 14.62
C LEU A 39 7.20 11.72 16.01
N HIS A 40 8.07 12.46 16.70
CA HIS A 40 7.76 13.02 18.02
C HIS A 40 6.56 13.98 17.98
N VAL A 41 6.50 14.85 16.97
CA VAL A 41 5.35 15.75 16.76
C VAL A 41 4.06 14.95 16.52
N THR A 42 4.14 13.92 15.68
CA THR A 42 3.02 13.04 15.37
C THR A 42 2.53 12.29 16.60
N GLN A 43 3.43 11.78 17.43
CA GLN A 43 3.10 11.09 18.68
C GLN A 43 2.40 12.01 19.68
N SER A 44 2.91 13.23 19.85
CA SER A 44 2.28 14.25 20.69
C SER A 44 0.83 14.51 20.27
N LEU A 45 0.59 14.69 18.97
CA LEU A 45 -0.77 14.85 18.43
C LEU A 45 -1.62 13.61 18.67
N ALA A 46 -1.07 12.41 18.46
CA ALA A 46 -1.76 11.16 18.69
C ALA A 46 -2.22 11.02 20.15
N TRP A 47 -1.38 11.39 21.11
CA TRP A 47 -1.71 11.37 22.54
C TRP A 47 -2.80 12.38 22.89
N LYS A 48 -2.73 13.61 22.34
CA LYS A 48 -3.76 14.64 22.51
C LYS A 48 -5.12 14.17 22.00
N TYR A 49 -5.18 13.63 20.77
CA TYR A 49 -6.41 13.09 20.19
C TYR A 49 -6.96 11.90 20.97
N THR A 50 -6.08 11.02 21.44
CA THR A 50 -6.47 9.85 22.24
C THR A 50 -7.07 10.30 23.58
N ALA A 51 -6.43 11.24 24.29
CA ALA A 51 -6.94 11.77 25.56
C ALA A 51 -8.32 12.45 25.41
N LEU A 52 -8.51 13.26 24.37
CA LEU A 52 -9.81 13.88 24.08
C LEU A 52 -10.90 12.84 23.81
N LEU A 53 -10.60 11.79 23.04
CA LEU A 53 -11.57 10.73 22.76
C LEU A 53 -11.83 9.84 23.99
N GLU A 54 -10.84 9.65 24.86
CA GLU A 54 -11.01 8.97 26.15
C GLU A 54 -12.06 9.69 27.00
N GLU A 55 -11.97 11.02 27.13
CA GLU A 55 -12.96 11.82 27.87
C GLU A 55 -14.35 11.81 27.25
N LEU A 56 -14.44 11.96 25.92
CA LEU A 56 -15.72 12.02 25.21
C LEU A 56 -16.43 10.67 25.12
N THR A 57 -15.71 9.56 25.32
CA THR A 57 -16.27 8.20 25.22
C THR A 57 -16.39 7.54 26.60
N ASP A 58 -16.02 8.23 27.68
CA ASP A 58 -16.18 7.72 29.03
C ASP A 58 -17.66 7.76 29.45
N PRO A 59 -18.29 6.61 29.80
CA PRO A 59 -19.68 6.59 30.24
C PRO A 59 -19.91 7.28 31.60
N ASP A 60 -18.87 7.50 32.41
CA ASP A 60 -18.99 8.00 33.79
C ASP A 60 -18.82 9.53 33.92
N VAL A 61 -18.44 10.22 32.85
CA VAL A 61 -18.20 11.68 32.85
C VAL A 61 -19.41 12.43 32.28
N GLN A 62 -19.86 13.49 32.97
CA GLN A 62 -20.86 14.42 32.42
C GLN A 62 -20.18 15.39 31.45
N HIS A 63 -20.41 15.19 30.16
CA HIS A 63 -19.73 15.96 29.12
C HIS A 63 -20.16 17.42 29.15
N LYS A 64 -19.19 18.33 29.15
CA LYS A 64 -19.43 19.71 28.67
C LYS A 64 -19.94 19.56 27.24
N GLN A 65 -21.07 20.18 26.88
CA GLN A 65 -21.58 20.18 25.51
C GLN A 65 -20.45 20.61 24.56
N CYS A 66 -19.87 19.64 23.89
CA CYS A 66 -18.87 19.88 22.87
C CYS A 66 -19.63 19.76 21.54
N ASP A 67 -19.82 20.88 20.85
CA ASP A 67 -20.44 20.94 19.52
C ASP A 67 -19.58 20.25 18.42
N MET A 68 -18.59 19.46 18.81
CA MET A 68 -17.61 18.87 17.92
C MET A 68 -18.07 17.55 17.31
N PRO A 69 -17.90 17.37 15.99
CA PRO A 69 -18.14 16.09 15.36
C PRO A 69 -17.11 15.05 15.83
N ILE A 70 -17.50 14.19 16.78
CA ILE A 70 -16.69 13.06 17.29
C ILE A 70 -16.13 12.20 16.13
N VAL A 71 -16.88 12.09 15.04
CA VAL A 71 -16.46 11.38 13.81
C VAL A 71 -15.20 11.98 13.20
N LEU A 72 -15.09 13.32 13.13
CA LEU A 72 -13.89 13.99 12.60
C LEU A 72 -12.69 13.82 13.52
N LEU A 73 -12.92 13.80 14.84
CA LEU A 73 -11.86 13.56 15.82
C LEU A 73 -11.30 12.13 15.72
N LYS A 74 -12.19 11.14 15.49
CA LYS A 74 -11.78 9.74 15.22
C LYS A 74 -11.00 9.62 13.91
N GLN A 75 -11.46 10.26 12.84
CA GLN A 75 -10.74 10.29 11.57
C GLN A 75 -9.36 10.94 11.69
N ALA A 76 -9.26 12.04 12.46
CA ALA A 76 -7.98 12.67 12.76
C ALA A 76 -7.06 11.71 13.53
N LEU A 77 -7.55 11.06 14.58
CA LEU A 77 -6.78 10.06 15.33
C LEU A 77 -6.27 8.94 14.40
N TYR A 78 -7.12 8.36 13.54
CA TYR A 78 -6.73 7.26 12.66
C TYR A 78 -5.63 7.68 11.68
N ASN A 79 -5.77 8.86 11.09
CA ASN A 79 -4.79 9.40 10.15
C ASN A 79 -3.46 9.75 10.85
N VAL A 80 -3.48 10.34 12.06
CA VAL A 80 -2.23 10.55 12.84
C VAL A 80 -1.56 9.22 13.20
N ARG A 81 -2.33 8.19 13.60
CA ARG A 81 -1.79 6.87 13.91
C ARG A 81 -1.23 6.16 12.68
N GLN A 82 -1.85 6.30 11.51
CA GLN A 82 -1.28 5.80 10.26
C GLN A 82 0.03 6.52 9.91
N HIS A 83 0.06 7.84 10.03
CA HIS A 83 1.26 8.63 9.79
C HIS A 83 2.39 8.20 10.75
N GLU A 84 2.09 7.98 12.03
CA GLU A 84 3.04 7.44 13.01
C GLU A 84 3.62 6.09 12.56
N VAL A 85 2.76 5.17 12.08
CA VAL A 85 3.19 3.85 11.60
C VAL A 85 4.08 3.98 10.36
N PHE A 86 3.72 4.84 9.40
CA PHE A 86 4.56 5.08 8.21
C PHE A 86 5.91 5.68 8.57
N LEU A 87 5.96 6.65 9.48
CA LEU A 87 7.23 7.22 9.95
C LEU A 87 8.11 6.19 10.66
N LYS A 88 7.52 5.29 11.47
CA LYS A 88 8.26 4.17 12.09
C LYS A 88 8.84 3.21 11.06
N MET A 89 8.10 2.90 9.98
CA MET A 89 8.60 2.08 8.88
C MET A 89 9.77 2.76 8.17
N LEU A 90 9.62 4.03 7.79
CA LEU A 90 10.68 4.80 7.14
C LEU A 90 11.92 4.96 8.02
N LEU A 91 11.74 5.12 9.33
CA LEU A 91 12.83 5.19 10.28
C LEU A 91 13.60 3.86 10.35
N ALA A 92 12.89 2.73 10.43
CA ALA A 92 13.50 1.41 10.42
C ALA A 92 14.30 1.16 9.13
N ASP A 93 13.75 1.54 7.97
CA ASP A 93 14.45 1.45 6.69
C ASP A 93 15.67 2.38 6.64
N ALA A 94 15.56 3.61 7.14
CA ALA A 94 16.68 4.56 7.21
C ALA A 94 17.81 4.06 8.13
N ASP A 95 17.47 3.41 9.25
CA ASP A 95 18.43 2.77 10.15
C ASP A 95 19.14 1.58 9.48
N LEU A 96 18.42 0.79 8.68
CA LEU A 96 19.01 -0.29 7.88
C LEU A 96 19.97 0.27 6.82
N CYS A 97 19.58 1.32 6.09
CA CYS A 97 20.46 2.00 5.14
C CYS A 97 21.74 2.51 5.82
N THR A 98 21.59 3.09 7.01
CA THR A 98 22.71 3.62 7.81
C THR A 98 23.71 2.52 8.16
N LYS A 99 23.23 1.39 8.67
CA LYS A 99 24.07 0.21 8.98
C LYS A 99 24.76 -0.35 7.73
N HIS A 100 24.05 -0.38 6.60
CA HIS A 100 24.61 -0.88 5.35
C HIS A 100 25.71 0.04 4.81
N ILE A 101 25.52 1.35 4.87
CA ILE A 101 26.53 2.33 4.48
C ILE A 101 27.79 2.22 5.32
N GLU A 102 27.66 2.06 6.65
CA GLU A 102 28.81 1.84 7.54
C GLU A 102 29.60 0.58 7.16
N MET A 103 28.91 -0.51 6.86
CA MET A 103 29.52 -1.75 6.37
C MET A 103 30.23 -1.56 5.02
N LEU A 104 29.59 -0.92 4.06
CA LEU A 104 30.19 -0.66 2.74
C LEU A 104 31.40 0.29 2.84
N GLN A 105 31.33 1.30 3.70
CA GLN A 105 32.41 2.26 3.94
C GLN A 105 33.63 1.60 4.59
N THR A 106 33.42 0.72 5.57
CA THR A 106 34.50 -0.05 6.21
C THR A 106 35.14 -1.02 5.22
N GLU A 107 34.34 -1.73 4.42
CA GLU A 107 34.87 -2.62 3.40
C GLU A 107 35.65 -1.86 2.32
N LEU A 108 35.11 -0.75 1.80
CA LEU A 108 35.76 0.09 0.80
C LEU A 108 37.12 0.60 1.31
N SER A 109 37.16 1.06 2.57
CA SER A 109 38.39 1.52 3.22
C SER A 109 39.43 0.39 3.34
N SER A 110 38.99 -0.83 3.68
CA SER A 110 39.88 -1.99 3.77
C SER A 110 40.48 -2.38 2.40
N LYS A 111 39.66 -2.41 1.34
CA LYS A 111 40.11 -2.74 -0.01
C LYS A 111 41.02 -1.65 -0.58
N MET A 112 40.76 -0.39 -0.23
CA MET A 112 41.60 0.74 -0.62
C MET A 112 42.99 0.66 0.04
N LYS A 113 43.07 0.30 1.33
CA LYS A 113 44.35 0.06 2.04
C LYS A 113 45.14 -1.09 1.42
N LEU A 114 44.49 -2.24 1.20
CA LEU A 114 45.10 -3.40 0.55
C LEU A 114 45.68 -3.05 -0.83
N LEU A 115 44.94 -2.26 -1.61
CA LEU A 115 45.37 -1.81 -2.92
C LEU A 115 46.58 -0.88 -2.84
N LYS A 116 46.60 0.05 -1.87
CA LYS A 116 47.73 0.97 -1.62
C LYS A 116 49.00 0.20 -1.26
N GLU A 117 48.93 -0.79 -0.37
CA GLU A 117 50.05 -1.66 0.00
C GLU A 117 50.58 -2.49 -1.18
N THR A 118 49.66 -3.04 -1.98
CA THR A 118 49.99 -3.86 -3.15
C THR A 118 50.69 -3.05 -4.25
N MET A 119 50.35 -1.77 -4.39
CA MET A 119 50.94 -0.87 -5.40
C MET A 119 52.18 -0.11 -4.92
N GLN A 120 52.30 0.22 -3.63
CA GLN A 120 53.48 0.90 -3.08
C GLN A 120 54.71 0.00 -3.01
N SER A 121 54.52 -1.32 -2.89
CA SER A 121 55.61 -2.28 -2.73
C SER A 121 56.32 -2.69 -4.02
N LYS A 122 55.79 -2.35 -5.21
CA LYS A 122 56.29 -2.86 -6.50
C LYS A 122 56.26 -1.81 -7.61
N THR A 123 57.38 -1.65 -8.32
CA THR A 123 57.52 -0.77 -9.50
C THR A 123 56.63 -1.21 -10.67
N ALA A 124 56.25 -2.49 -10.73
CA ALA A 124 55.28 -3.03 -11.67
C ALA A 124 54.43 -4.11 -10.98
N VAL A 125 53.10 -3.99 -11.08
CA VAL A 125 52.15 -4.93 -10.46
C VAL A 125 51.41 -5.71 -11.55
N PRO A 126 51.31 -7.05 -11.45
CA PRO A 126 50.56 -7.85 -12.41
C PRO A 126 49.11 -7.43 -12.52
N THR A 127 48.63 -7.27 -13.74
CA THR A 127 47.26 -6.87 -14.04
C THR A 127 46.22 -7.82 -13.42
N ALA A 128 46.55 -9.11 -13.33
CA ALA A 128 45.72 -10.16 -12.75
C ALA A 128 45.43 -9.97 -11.25
N THR A 129 46.30 -9.29 -10.50
CA THR A 129 46.10 -9.08 -9.05
C THR A 129 45.35 -7.79 -8.74
N VAL A 130 45.55 -6.74 -9.54
CA VAL A 130 44.99 -5.40 -9.26
C VAL A 130 43.59 -5.21 -9.86
N PHE A 131 43.33 -5.77 -11.04
CA PHE A 131 42.06 -5.60 -11.74
C PHE A 131 40.85 -6.15 -10.98
N PRO A 132 40.91 -7.31 -10.31
CA PRO A 132 39.82 -7.78 -9.45
C PRO A 132 39.52 -6.81 -8.31
N VAL A 133 40.54 -6.25 -7.66
CA VAL A 133 40.37 -5.31 -6.54
C VAL A 133 39.72 -4.00 -7.03
N PHE A 134 40.11 -3.48 -8.19
CA PHE A 134 39.43 -2.34 -8.80
C PHE A 134 37.97 -2.62 -9.16
N LYS A 135 37.64 -3.84 -9.62
CA LYS A 135 36.24 -4.23 -9.86
C LYS A 135 35.44 -4.25 -8.56
N VAL A 136 36.01 -4.78 -7.48
CA VAL A 136 35.37 -4.80 -6.15
C VAL A 136 35.16 -3.37 -5.63
N LEU A 137 36.16 -2.50 -5.71
CA LEU A 137 36.04 -1.08 -5.34
C LEU A 137 34.93 -0.37 -6.13
N SER A 138 34.82 -0.63 -7.43
CA SER A 138 33.72 -0.07 -8.23
C SER A 138 32.35 -0.57 -7.77
N LYS A 139 32.22 -1.85 -7.37
CA LYS A 139 30.96 -2.39 -6.87
C LYS A 139 30.58 -1.79 -5.52
N LEU A 140 31.53 -1.72 -4.58
CA LEU A 140 31.32 -1.11 -3.27
C LEU A 140 30.92 0.36 -3.38
N TRP A 141 31.55 1.09 -4.30
CA TRP A 141 31.18 2.47 -4.57
C TRP A 141 29.79 2.61 -5.19
N SER A 142 29.41 1.75 -6.13
CA SER A 142 28.03 1.72 -6.65
C SER A 142 27.03 1.42 -5.55
N GLY A 143 27.30 0.44 -4.67
CA GLY A 143 26.43 0.16 -3.52
C GLY A 143 26.24 1.38 -2.60
N LEU A 144 27.31 2.14 -2.31
CA LEU A 144 27.20 3.39 -1.54
C LEU A 144 26.35 4.46 -2.24
N GLN A 145 26.38 4.51 -3.58
CA GLN A 145 25.54 5.43 -4.36
C GLN A 145 24.07 4.99 -4.34
N ASP A 146 23.82 3.69 -4.48
CA ASP A 146 22.46 3.11 -4.42
C ASP A 146 21.81 3.38 -3.05
N GLU A 147 22.56 3.21 -1.95
CA GLU A 147 22.09 3.53 -0.59
C GLU A 147 21.82 5.03 -0.39
N ALA A 148 22.66 5.91 -0.97
CA ALA A 148 22.43 7.35 -0.92
C ALA A 148 21.18 7.75 -1.71
N GLU A 149 20.91 7.10 -2.84
CA GLU A 149 19.68 7.30 -3.62
C GLU A 149 18.45 6.81 -2.84
N LEU A 150 18.54 5.65 -2.17
CA LEU A 150 17.47 5.13 -1.33
C LEU A 150 17.12 6.09 -0.18
N LEU A 151 18.12 6.65 0.50
CA LEU A 151 17.89 7.66 1.55
C LEU A 151 17.22 8.94 1.02
N ASN A 152 17.58 9.39 -0.19
CA ASN A 152 16.89 10.51 -0.83
C ASN A 152 15.43 10.17 -1.14
N ILE A 153 15.14 8.93 -1.57
CA ILE A 153 13.77 8.46 -1.78
C ILE A 153 13.00 8.47 -0.45
N LEU A 154 13.56 7.93 0.63
CA LEU A 154 12.93 7.93 1.97
C LEU A 154 12.64 9.36 2.46
N SER A 155 13.58 10.29 2.25
CA SER A 155 13.38 11.70 2.59
C SER A 155 12.25 12.34 1.77
N ASN A 156 12.19 12.06 0.46
CA ASN A 156 11.11 12.54 -0.39
C ASN A 156 9.74 11.96 0.01
N ILE A 157 9.70 10.68 0.40
CA ILE A 157 8.47 10.06 0.92
C ILE A 157 8.04 10.77 2.21
N THR A 158 8.98 11.03 3.13
CA THR A 158 8.70 11.78 4.38
C THR A 158 8.07 13.15 4.07
N LEU A 159 8.65 13.91 3.14
CA LEU A 159 8.08 15.20 2.70
C LEU A 159 6.68 15.05 2.08
N SER A 160 6.43 13.95 1.36
CA SER A 160 5.12 13.66 0.78
C SER A 160 4.06 13.26 1.82
N LEU A 161 4.47 12.87 3.04
CA LEU A 161 3.58 12.54 4.15
C LEU A 161 3.15 13.77 4.97
N GLN A 162 3.91 14.87 4.96
CA GLN A 162 3.56 16.09 5.69
C GLN A 162 2.15 16.68 5.41
N PRO A 163 1.58 16.60 4.19
CA PRO A 163 0.22 17.05 3.92
C PRO A 163 -0.85 16.34 4.76
N PHE A 164 -0.61 15.10 5.21
CA PHE A 164 -1.55 14.36 6.06
C PHE A 164 -1.78 15.09 7.38
N LEU A 165 -0.73 15.64 8.00
CA LEU A 165 -0.83 16.47 9.20
C LEU A 165 -1.32 17.89 8.89
N ALA A 166 -0.82 18.51 7.80
CA ALA A 166 -1.18 19.89 7.46
C ALA A 166 -2.67 20.07 7.17
N SER A 167 -3.33 19.04 6.61
CA SER A 167 -4.79 19.05 6.39
C SER A 167 -5.57 19.05 7.71
N GLN A 168 -5.11 18.28 8.70
CA GLN A 168 -5.74 18.21 10.02
C GLN A 168 -5.51 19.47 10.85
N ALA A 169 -4.30 20.05 10.79
CA ALA A 169 -3.95 21.26 11.52
C ALA A 169 -4.85 22.46 11.14
N LYS A 170 -5.49 22.44 9.96
CA LYS A 170 -6.49 23.42 9.55
C LYS A 170 -7.85 23.23 10.22
N ILE A 171 -8.20 21.98 10.57
CA ILE A 171 -9.47 21.61 11.20
C ILE A 171 -9.33 21.70 12.72
N PHE A 172 -8.25 21.12 13.25
CA PHE A 172 -7.90 21.09 14.66
C PHE A 172 -6.54 21.76 14.82
N SER A 173 -6.53 23.06 15.13
CA SER A 173 -5.28 23.76 15.41
C SER A 173 -4.74 23.33 16.78
N GLU A 174 -3.42 23.31 16.94
CA GLU A 174 -2.79 22.97 18.21
C GLU A 174 -3.31 23.77 19.42
N PRO A 175 -3.45 25.12 19.36
CA PRO A 175 -4.00 25.87 20.49
C PRO A 175 -5.46 25.55 20.78
N TYR A 176 -6.21 25.11 19.76
CA TYR A 176 -7.60 24.66 19.95
C TYR A 176 -7.65 23.32 20.68
N LEU A 177 -6.77 22.37 20.33
CA LEU A 177 -6.64 21.10 21.05
C LEU A 177 -6.18 21.31 22.50
N ASP A 178 -5.22 22.20 22.72
CA ASP A 178 -4.70 22.50 24.05
C ASP A 178 -5.77 23.17 24.95
N GLY A 179 -6.61 24.04 24.38
CA GLY A 179 -7.75 24.63 25.10
C GLY A 179 -8.84 23.62 25.44
N LEU A 180 -9.04 22.59 24.63
CA LEU A 180 -9.98 21.49 24.93
C LEU A 180 -9.45 20.56 26.03
N LEU A 181 -8.13 20.41 26.12
CA LEU A 181 -7.43 19.61 27.12
C LEU A 181 -7.10 20.40 28.40
N GLU A 182 -7.63 21.62 28.55
CA GLU A 182 -7.35 22.48 29.71
C GLU A 182 -7.96 21.85 30.99
N GLY A 183 -7.11 21.16 31.76
CA GLY A 183 -7.49 20.42 32.98
C GLY A 183 -7.28 18.90 32.89
N SER A 184 -6.85 18.39 31.73
CA SER A 184 -6.72 16.96 31.43
C SER A 184 -5.26 16.55 31.28
N GLU A 185 -4.87 15.43 31.88
CA GLU A 185 -3.50 14.91 31.74
C GLU A 185 -3.36 14.12 30.43
N VAL A 186 -2.54 14.63 29.51
CA VAL A 186 -2.20 13.92 28.26
C VAL A 186 -1.19 12.83 28.58
N LYS A 187 -1.67 11.60 28.66
CA LYS A 187 -0.83 10.42 28.91
C LYS A 187 -0.13 9.94 27.65
N THR A 188 1.12 9.53 27.78
CA THR A 188 1.83 8.83 26.70
C THR A 188 1.30 7.40 26.55
N ASP A 189 1.55 6.77 25.41
CA ASP A 189 1.13 5.39 25.20
C ASP A 189 1.84 4.43 26.18
N GLU A 190 3.10 4.67 26.52
CA GLU A 190 3.82 3.89 27.54
C GLU A 190 3.16 4.03 28.91
N GLN A 191 2.71 5.24 29.29
CA GLN A 191 2.01 5.47 30.55
C GLN A 191 0.67 4.73 30.58
N ARG A 192 -0.14 4.82 29.50
CA ARG A 192 -1.41 4.06 29.38
C ARG A 192 -1.20 2.55 29.54
N MET A 193 -0.07 2.05 29.05
CA MET A 193 0.29 0.64 29.11
C MET A 193 0.71 0.22 30.52
N THR A 194 1.46 1.07 31.23
CA THR A 194 1.83 0.80 32.63
C THR A 194 0.66 0.89 33.61
N GLU A 195 -0.32 1.75 33.35
CA GLU A 195 -1.53 1.87 34.17
C GLU A 195 -2.47 0.68 33.99
N SER A 196 -2.47 0.08 32.81
CA SER A 196 -3.31 -1.07 32.48
C SER A 196 -2.72 -2.40 32.96
N SER A 197 -1.41 -2.49 33.15
CA SER A 197 -0.74 -3.56 33.89
C SER A 197 -0.96 -3.40 35.40
N GLY A 198 -2.14 -3.75 35.90
CA GLY A 198 -2.37 -3.80 37.35
C GLY A 198 -1.47 -4.84 38.03
N THR A 199 -1.16 -4.69 39.33
CA THR A 199 -0.28 -5.56 40.13
C THR A 199 -0.31 -7.04 39.69
N ALA A 200 0.86 -7.53 39.30
CA ALA A 200 1.10 -8.79 38.61
C ALA A 200 1.12 -10.01 39.55
N ASP A 201 0.08 -10.19 40.39
CA ASP A 201 0.11 -11.24 41.41
C ASP A 201 -0.76 -12.48 41.13
N GLU A 202 -1.54 -12.56 40.05
CA GLU A 202 -2.50 -13.70 39.93
C GLU A 202 -2.80 -14.26 38.52
N TRP A 203 -2.14 -13.78 37.45
CA TRP A 203 -2.43 -14.28 36.09
C TRP A 203 -1.15 -14.82 35.43
N LEU A 204 -1.22 -16.08 35.02
CA LEU A 204 -0.10 -16.95 34.66
C LEU A 204 0.85 -16.32 33.62
N LEU A 205 2.08 -16.06 34.04
CA LEU A 205 3.23 -15.96 33.15
C LEU A 205 3.40 -17.29 32.42
N PRO A 206 3.47 -17.33 31.08
CA PRO A 206 3.97 -18.51 30.40
C PRO A 206 5.49 -18.47 30.56
N GLU A 207 6.02 -19.06 31.63
CA GLU A 207 7.46 -19.14 31.95
C GLU A 207 8.28 -19.96 30.92
N THR A 208 7.77 -20.24 29.71
CA THR A 208 8.30 -21.31 28.86
C THR A 208 8.72 -20.94 27.43
N THR A 209 8.70 -19.68 27.01
CA THR A 209 9.27 -19.32 25.69
C THR A 209 10.18 -18.10 25.77
N THR A 210 11.48 -18.33 25.56
CA THR A 210 12.53 -17.31 25.44
C THR A 210 12.34 -16.33 24.27
N SER A 211 11.24 -16.45 23.53
CA SER A 211 10.89 -15.71 22.30
C SER A 211 9.52 -15.02 22.40
N PHE A 212 9.10 -14.58 23.60
CA PHE A 212 7.87 -13.79 23.78
C PHE A 212 7.86 -12.48 22.99
N ASN A 213 9.03 -11.84 22.84
CA ASN A 213 9.16 -10.58 22.09
C ASN A 213 9.08 -10.78 20.56
N GLU A 214 9.06 -12.02 20.08
CA GLU A 214 9.05 -12.35 18.64
C GLU A 214 7.66 -12.80 18.15
N LEU A 215 6.66 -12.87 19.03
CA LEU A 215 5.29 -13.22 18.62
C LEU A 215 4.64 -12.05 17.85
N PRO A 216 3.97 -12.32 16.71
CA PRO A 216 3.31 -11.28 15.93
C PRO A 216 2.14 -10.67 16.72
N GLN A 217 2.23 -9.38 17.03
CA GLN A 217 1.16 -8.66 17.69
C GLN A 217 -0.03 -8.51 16.74
N GLN A 218 -1.17 -9.13 17.06
CA GLN A 218 -2.41 -8.88 16.32
C GLN A 218 -2.84 -7.41 16.50
N TYR A 219 -3.52 -6.87 15.49
CA TYR A 219 -4.00 -5.48 15.48
C TYR A 219 -2.89 -4.42 15.61
N ASN A 220 -1.64 -4.77 15.27
CA ASN A 220 -0.50 -3.85 15.27
C ASN A 220 -0.27 -3.11 16.61
N GLY A 221 -0.53 -3.78 17.74
CA GLY A 221 -0.30 -3.18 19.06
C GLY A 221 -1.56 -2.68 19.78
N PHE A 222 -2.71 -2.65 19.10
CA PHE A 222 -3.93 -2.02 19.62
C PHE A 222 -4.90 -3.00 20.30
N CYS A 223 -5.66 -2.49 21.29
CA CYS A 223 -6.67 -3.25 22.00
C CYS A 223 -7.96 -3.43 21.17
N GLY A 224 -8.21 -4.64 20.67
CA GLY A 224 -9.42 -4.99 19.92
C GLY A 224 -10.73 -4.82 20.72
N TYR A 225 -10.70 -5.09 22.04
CA TYR A 225 -11.87 -4.93 22.90
C TYR A 225 -12.30 -3.46 23.03
N THR A 226 -11.35 -2.56 23.31
CA THR A 226 -11.63 -1.13 23.48
C THR A 226 -12.10 -0.53 22.16
N PHE A 227 -11.50 -0.97 21.05
CA PHE A 227 -11.94 -0.58 19.71
C PHE A 227 -13.42 -0.94 19.45
N VAL A 228 -13.89 -2.10 19.90
CA VAL A 228 -15.31 -2.49 19.76
C VAL A 228 -16.21 -1.75 20.75
N ASN A 229 -15.83 -1.66 22.03
CA ASN A 229 -16.74 -1.16 23.07
C ASN A 229 -16.77 0.37 23.19
N ARG A 230 -15.67 1.06 22.87
CA ARG A 230 -15.56 2.52 22.88
C ARG A 230 -15.60 3.10 21.47
N ASP A 231 -16.55 2.59 20.68
CA ASP A 231 -16.90 3.05 19.35
C ASP A 231 -15.71 3.44 18.42
N GLY A 232 -14.70 2.57 18.32
CA GLY A 232 -13.56 2.76 17.43
C GLY A 232 -12.35 3.47 18.05
N LEU A 233 -12.32 3.69 19.36
CA LEU A 233 -11.14 4.23 20.06
C LEU A 233 -9.94 3.28 19.96
N LEU A 234 -8.80 3.79 19.50
CA LEU A 234 -7.54 3.06 19.43
C LEU A 234 -6.73 3.33 20.69
N LEU A 235 -6.66 2.34 21.59
CA LEU A 235 -5.74 2.35 22.73
C LEU A 235 -4.64 1.31 22.54
N PRO A 236 -3.40 1.62 22.93
CA PRO A 236 -2.34 0.61 22.97
C PRO A 236 -2.73 -0.48 23.97
N GLY A 237 -2.52 -1.75 23.62
CA GLY A 237 -2.80 -2.89 24.51
C GLY A 237 -1.51 -3.41 25.15
N THR A 238 -1.55 -3.96 26.36
CA THR A 238 -0.32 -4.46 27.02
C THR A 238 0.13 -5.81 26.46
N PRO A 239 1.43 -5.98 26.10
CA PRO A 239 1.95 -7.25 25.57
C PRO A 239 2.15 -8.32 26.65
N GLN A 240 2.19 -7.94 27.94
CA GLN A 240 2.78 -8.79 28.98
C GLN A 240 1.84 -9.79 29.67
N ASP A 241 0.51 -9.65 29.61
CA ASP A 241 -0.30 -10.33 30.63
C ASP A 241 -1.37 -11.33 30.16
N PHE A 242 -1.68 -11.48 28.87
CA PHE A 242 -2.88 -12.27 28.49
C PHE A 242 -2.76 -13.07 27.18
N VAL A 243 -1.99 -14.17 27.18
CA VAL A 243 -2.12 -15.20 26.13
C VAL A 243 -3.25 -16.16 26.49
N PHE A 244 -4.48 -15.81 26.10
CA PHE A 244 -5.48 -16.82 25.77
C PHE A 244 -5.16 -17.36 24.36
N PRO A 245 -5.66 -18.55 23.95
CA PRO A 245 -5.42 -19.10 22.61
C PRO A 245 -5.84 -18.17 21.44
N PHE A 246 -6.51 -17.05 21.74
CA PHE A 246 -6.69 -15.91 20.84
C PHE A 246 -5.73 -14.77 21.25
N GLU A 247 -4.70 -14.56 20.44
CA GLU A 247 -3.59 -13.62 20.63
C GLU A 247 -4.01 -12.15 20.45
N MET A 248 -4.89 -11.63 21.30
CA MET A 248 -5.27 -10.20 21.28
C MET A 248 -4.64 -9.43 22.44
N GLN A 249 -4.04 -8.28 22.12
CA GLN A 249 -3.59 -7.31 23.10
C GLN A 249 -4.78 -6.59 23.75
N LYS A 250 -4.72 -6.34 25.05
CA LYS A 250 -5.87 -5.80 25.81
C LYS A 250 -5.44 -4.67 26.71
N SER A 251 -6.29 -3.65 26.87
CA SER A 251 -5.97 -2.42 27.61
C SER A 251 -6.39 -2.44 29.08
N SER A 252 -7.03 -3.49 29.59
CA SER A 252 -7.34 -3.61 31.02
C SER A 252 -7.67 -5.07 31.41
N LYS A 253 -7.56 -5.39 32.70
CA LYS A 253 -7.96 -6.71 33.25
C LYS A 253 -9.44 -7.03 32.97
N GLN A 254 -10.32 -6.05 33.09
CA GLN A 254 -11.75 -6.19 32.76
C GLN A 254 -11.99 -6.42 31.26
N ALA A 255 -11.25 -5.71 30.40
CA ALA A 255 -11.27 -5.96 28.96
C ALA A 255 -10.83 -7.40 28.63
N ALA A 256 -9.87 -7.93 29.39
CA ALA A 256 -9.40 -9.29 29.25
C ALA A 256 -10.44 -10.34 29.56
N LEU A 257 -11.13 -10.19 30.70
CA LEU A 257 -12.20 -11.08 31.13
C LEU A 257 -13.39 -11.02 30.16
N ASN A 258 -13.83 -9.82 29.79
CA ASN A 258 -14.98 -9.65 28.91
C ASN A 258 -14.72 -10.17 27.50
N PHE A 259 -13.50 -10.01 26.98
CA PHE A 259 -13.12 -10.61 25.70
C PHE A 259 -13.06 -12.14 25.78
N ALA A 260 -12.54 -12.70 26.88
CA ALA A 260 -12.42 -14.16 27.05
C ALA A 260 -13.78 -14.87 27.05
N CYS A 261 -14.86 -14.17 27.40
CA CYS A 261 -16.23 -14.69 27.33
C CYS A 261 -16.71 -14.95 25.88
N SER A 262 -16.25 -14.18 24.89
CA SER A 262 -16.75 -14.27 23.51
C SER A 262 -15.73 -13.73 22.48
N PRO A 263 -14.60 -14.42 22.24
CA PRO A 263 -13.52 -13.91 21.38
C PRO A 263 -13.93 -13.74 19.91
N ASP A 264 -14.64 -14.72 19.34
CA ASP A 264 -15.05 -14.70 17.93
C ASP A 264 -15.95 -13.51 17.59
N ASP A 265 -16.90 -13.19 18.46
CA ASP A 265 -17.79 -12.04 18.33
C ASP A 265 -17.01 -10.71 18.26
N PHE A 266 -15.93 -10.59 19.04
CA PHE A 266 -15.09 -9.39 19.00
C PHE A 266 -14.26 -9.33 17.72
N VAL A 267 -13.71 -10.44 17.26
CA VAL A 267 -12.99 -10.51 15.97
C VAL A 267 -13.90 -10.03 14.82
N GLU A 268 -15.13 -10.54 14.77
CA GLU A 268 -16.11 -10.16 13.74
C GLU A 268 -16.49 -8.68 13.86
N LYS A 269 -16.78 -8.19 15.07
CA LYS A 269 -17.10 -6.77 15.30
C LYS A 269 -15.95 -5.82 14.94
N VAL A 270 -14.70 -6.22 15.18
CA VAL A 270 -13.53 -5.44 14.73
C VAL A 270 -13.51 -5.37 13.21
N ALA A 271 -13.74 -6.50 12.52
CA ALA A 271 -13.77 -6.56 11.06
C ALA A 271 -14.92 -5.70 10.49
N GLU A 272 -16.12 -5.77 11.05
CA GLU A 272 -17.27 -4.95 10.62
C GLU A 272 -17.00 -3.46 10.78
N LYS A 273 -16.39 -3.04 11.90
CA LYS A 273 -16.00 -1.64 12.09
C LYS A 273 -14.89 -1.20 11.12
N ALA A 274 -13.92 -2.07 10.86
CA ALA A 274 -12.88 -1.78 9.87
C ALA A 274 -13.46 -1.60 8.45
N LYS A 275 -14.57 -2.26 8.10
CA LYS A 275 -15.27 -2.03 6.82
C LYS A 275 -15.86 -0.62 6.71
N CYS A 276 -16.28 -0.01 7.82
CA CYS A 276 -16.82 1.35 7.83
C CYS A 276 -15.74 2.43 7.63
N SER A 277 -14.48 2.13 7.95
CA SER A 277 -13.34 3.04 7.80
C SER A 277 -12.13 2.29 7.25
N PRO A 278 -11.90 2.31 5.91
CA PRO A 278 -10.88 1.50 5.25
C PRO A 278 -9.45 1.81 5.73
N GLU A 279 -9.24 3.01 6.25
CA GLU A 279 -8.05 3.48 6.95
C GLU A 279 -7.52 2.44 7.96
N LEU A 280 -8.44 1.80 8.68
CA LEU A 280 -8.14 0.88 9.78
C LEU A 280 -7.68 -0.49 9.30
N ILE A 281 -8.00 -0.89 8.07
CA ILE A 281 -7.63 -2.21 7.54
C ILE A 281 -6.11 -2.33 7.47
N GLN A 282 -5.44 -1.29 6.98
CA GLN A 282 -3.98 -1.23 6.91
C GLN A 282 -3.35 -0.98 8.29
N LEU A 283 -3.94 -0.07 9.09
CA LEU A 283 -3.41 0.29 10.41
C LEU A 283 -3.43 -0.88 11.40
N LEU A 284 -4.51 -1.65 11.42
CA LEU A 284 -4.70 -2.81 12.28
C LEU A 284 -4.10 -4.09 11.68
N LYS A 285 -3.45 -4.01 10.51
CA LYS A 285 -2.93 -5.18 9.78
C LYS A 285 -3.97 -6.32 9.73
N LEU A 286 -5.12 -6.06 9.09
CA LEU A 286 -6.17 -7.06 8.86
C LEU A 286 -6.13 -7.74 7.47
N PRO A 287 -4.99 -7.92 6.77
CA PRO A 287 -5.00 -8.40 5.39
C PRO A 287 -5.49 -9.85 5.26
N GLN A 288 -5.37 -10.67 6.32
CA GLN A 288 -5.85 -12.06 6.33
C GLN A 288 -7.38 -12.16 6.24
N GLN A 289 -8.09 -11.14 6.73
CA GLN A 289 -9.56 -11.04 6.67
C GLN A 289 -10.06 -10.31 5.41
N PHE A 290 -9.19 -9.55 4.76
CA PHE A 290 -9.47 -8.76 3.55
C PHE A 290 -8.45 -9.02 2.44
N SER A 291 -8.36 -10.29 2.02
CA SER A 291 -7.43 -10.75 0.96
C SER A 291 -7.61 -10.07 -0.40
N CYS A 292 -8.76 -9.42 -0.62
CA CYS A 292 -9.06 -8.70 -1.87
C CYS A 292 -8.53 -7.25 -1.90
N VAL A 293 -8.10 -6.68 -0.77
CA VAL A 293 -7.84 -5.21 -0.65
C VAL A 293 -6.35 -4.88 -0.49
N SER A 294 -5.52 -5.81 -0.02
CA SER A 294 -4.08 -5.55 0.15
C SER A 294 -3.26 -6.07 -1.04
N PRO A 295 -2.61 -5.19 -1.83
CA PRO A 295 -1.60 -5.62 -2.81
C PRO A 295 -0.25 -5.99 -2.15
N TYR A 296 -0.09 -5.79 -0.83
CA TYR A 296 1.14 -5.98 -0.08
C TYR A 296 0.84 -6.72 1.24
N SER A 297 0.58 -8.02 1.16
CA SER A 297 0.74 -8.91 2.31
C SER A 297 2.20 -9.34 2.40
N GLU A 298 2.79 -9.25 3.60
CA GLU A 298 4.19 -9.55 3.94
C GLU A 298 4.62 -11.03 3.80
N ASP A 299 3.97 -11.81 2.92
CA ASP A 299 4.41 -13.15 2.49
C ASP A 299 5.24 -13.12 1.19
N LEU A 300 5.91 -11.99 0.95
CA LEU A 300 6.77 -11.77 -0.22
C LEU A 300 8.14 -12.47 -0.14
N LYS A 301 8.29 -13.51 0.70
CA LYS A 301 9.48 -14.38 0.70
C LYS A 301 9.28 -15.69 -0.08
N HIS A 302 8.04 -16.07 -0.44
CA HIS A 302 7.80 -17.34 -1.14
C HIS A 302 6.91 -17.30 -2.39
N HIS A 303 6.35 -16.16 -2.80
CA HIS A 303 5.35 -16.13 -3.88
C HIS A 303 5.54 -15.09 -5.00
N PHE A 304 6.78 -14.80 -5.40
CA PHE A 304 7.01 -14.04 -6.63
C PHE A 304 6.67 -14.81 -7.94
N GLU A 305 6.23 -16.06 -7.87
CA GLU A 305 5.89 -16.87 -9.05
C GLU A 305 4.38 -16.96 -9.37
N SER A 306 3.49 -16.36 -8.58
CA SER A 306 2.07 -16.41 -8.87
C SER A 306 1.37 -15.08 -8.60
N LEU A 307 1.70 -14.07 -9.41
CA LEU A 307 0.72 -13.03 -9.72
C LEU A 307 -0.51 -13.74 -10.29
N LEU A 308 -1.52 -13.90 -9.45
CA LEU A 308 -2.78 -14.50 -9.81
C LEU A 308 -3.40 -13.60 -10.89
N VAL A 309 -3.33 -14.04 -12.14
CA VAL A 309 -4.19 -13.50 -13.19
C VAL A 309 -5.61 -13.69 -12.69
N THR A 310 -6.26 -12.62 -12.25
CA THR A 310 -7.70 -12.62 -12.01
C THR A 310 -8.33 -13.04 -13.32
N LYS A 311 -8.80 -14.30 -13.40
CA LYS A 311 -9.51 -14.81 -14.57
C LYS A 311 -10.88 -14.13 -14.60
N CYS A 312 -10.94 -12.95 -15.19
CA CYS A 312 -12.19 -12.29 -15.53
C CYS A 312 -12.71 -12.89 -16.84
N GLU A 313 -14.00 -13.22 -16.87
CA GLU A 313 -14.67 -13.68 -18.08
C GLU A 313 -14.88 -12.46 -19.00
N SER A 314 -14.11 -12.38 -20.08
CA SER A 314 -14.21 -11.34 -21.10
C SER A 314 -14.96 -11.90 -22.30
N GLY A 315 -16.20 -11.45 -22.51
CA GLY A 315 -16.98 -11.77 -23.69
C GLY A 315 -16.62 -10.80 -24.82
N THR A 316 -15.94 -11.28 -25.86
CA THR A 316 -15.74 -10.51 -27.11
C THR A 316 -16.82 -10.92 -28.09
N GLN A 317 -17.68 -9.96 -28.47
CA GLN A 317 -18.61 -10.14 -29.57
C GLN A 317 -17.80 -10.08 -30.87
N THR A 318 -17.61 -11.21 -31.53
CA THR A 318 -17.00 -11.25 -32.87
C THR A 318 -17.90 -10.51 -33.85
N ASP A 319 -17.31 -9.56 -34.58
CA ASP A 319 -17.98 -8.87 -35.67
C ASP A 319 -18.49 -9.89 -36.71
N ILE A 320 -19.76 -9.73 -37.10
CA ILE A 320 -20.46 -10.63 -38.04
C ILE A 320 -19.86 -10.50 -39.46
N HIS A 321 -19.19 -9.38 -39.72
CA HIS A 321 -18.52 -9.05 -40.98
C HIS A 321 -17.17 -8.36 -40.70
N PRO A 322 -16.09 -9.11 -40.41
CA PRO A 322 -14.78 -8.52 -40.28
C PRO A 322 -14.40 -7.89 -41.63
N MET A 323 -14.25 -6.56 -41.68
CA MET A 323 -13.65 -5.91 -42.83
C MET A 323 -12.16 -6.26 -42.84
N GLU A 324 -11.70 -6.85 -43.95
CA GLU A 324 -10.28 -7.15 -44.11
C GLU A 324 -9.48 -5.85 -44.16
N THR A 325 -8.79 -5.54 -43.07
CA THR A 325 -7.77 -4.51 -43.10
C THR A 325 -6.55 -5.12 -43.80
N ASN A 326 -6.27 -4.67 -45.03
CA ASN A 326 -5.08 -5.07 -45.78
C ASN A 326 -3.83 -4.33 -45.23
N ILE A 327 -3.62 -4.42 -43.91
CA ILE A 327 -2.47 -3.86 -43.22
C ILE A 327 -1.39 -4.94 -43.23
N VAL A 328 -0.48 -4.81 -44.19
CA VAL A 328 0.72 -5.65 -44.26
C VAL A 328 1.65 -5.25 -43.12
N LYS A 329 1.56 -5.95 -41.97
CA LYS A 329 2.42 -5.70 -40.78
C LYS A 329 3.92 -5.85 -41.06
N SER A 330 4.28 -6.52 -42.16
CA SER A 330 5.66 -6.68 -42.63
C SER A 330 6.14 -5.58 -43.59
N TYR A 331 5.28 -4.60 -43.92
CA TYR A 331 5.63 -3.50 -44.80
C TYR A 331 6.55 -2.51 -44.08
N GLU A 332 7.73 -2.28 -44.65
CA GLU A 332 8.65 -1.23 -44.23
C GLU A 332 8.82 -0.25 -45.38
N TRP A 333 8.70 1.04 -45.09
CA TRP A 333 8.91 2.10 -46.08
C TRP A 333 10.40 2.38 -46.33
N ASN A 334 11.27 1.98 -45.39
CA ASN A 334 12.70 2.27 -45.43
C ASN A 334 13.46 1.25 -46.28
N GLU A 335 14.00 1.69 -47.40
CA GLU A 335 14.74 0.85 -48.34
C GLU A 335 16.00 0.19 -47.71
N TRP A 336 16.67 0.88 -46.78
CA TRP A 336 17.86 0.33 -46.11
C TRP A 336 17.51 -0.79 -45.13
N GLU A 337 16.33 -0.72 -44.54
CA GLU A 337 15.82 -1.73 -43.61
C GLU A 337 15.40 -2.99 -44.37
N LEU A 338 14.75 -2.83 -45.53
CA LEU A 338 14.47 -3.90 -46.48
C LEU A 338 15.75 -4.60 -46.96
N ARG A 339 16.79 -3.84 -47.32
CA ARG A 339 18.10 -4.40 -47.72
C ARG A 339 18.76 -5.18 -46.59
N ARG A 340 18.72 -4.66 -45.35
CA ARG A 340 19.25 -5.35 -44.16
C ARG A 340 18.50 -6.65 -43.90
N LYS A 341 17.17 -6.66 -44.01
CA LYS A 341 16.35 -7.88 -43.88
C LYS A 341 16.63 -8.89 -44.98
N ALA A 342 16.78 -8.45 -46.22
CA ALA A 342 17.14 -9.31 -47.35
C ALA A 342 18.51 -9.97 -47.15
N LEU A 343 19.51 -9.20 -46.70
CA LEU A 343 20.84 -9.73 -46.35
C LEU A 343 20.76 -10.74 -45.21
N LYS A 344 19.97 -10.47 -44.17
CA LYS A 344 19.74 -11.39 -43.04
C LYS A 344 19.09 -12.70 -43.50
N LEU A 345 18.12 -12.65 -44.42
CA LEU A 345 17.49 -13.84 -45.01
C LEU A 345 18.46 -14.62 -45.91
N ALA A 346 19.30 -13.94 -46.69
CA ALA A 346 20.33 -14.60 -47.50
C ALA A 346 21.36 -15.32 -46.61
N ASP A 347 21.79 -14.66 -45.53
CA ASP A 347 22.70 -15.22 -44.53
C ASP A 347 22.07 -16.43 -43.81
N LEU A 348 20.76 -16.38 -43.51
CA LEU A 348 20.02 -17.51 -42.96
C LEU A 348 19.93 -18.70 -43.93
N ARG A 349 19.84 -18.47 -45.26
CA ARG A 349 19.87 -19.57 -46.26
C ARG A 349 21.22 -20.28 -46.32
N THR A 350 22.31 -19.58 -46.02
CA THR A 350 23.65 -20.16 -45.98
C THR A 350 23.98 -20.81 -44.63
N LYS A 351 23.16 -20.58 -43.59
CA LYS A 351 23.34 -21.19 -42.28
C LYS A 351 22.67 -22.57 -42.23
N VAL A 352 23.47 -23.58 -41.92
CA VAL A 352 22.98 -24.94 -41.68
C VAL A 352 22.39 -24.99 -40.26
N THR A 353 21.08 -25.20 -40.15
CA THR A 353 20.43 -25.42 -38.85
C THR A 353 20.77 -26.81 -38.33
N HIS A 354 21.29 -26.91 -37.10
CA HIS A 354 21.64 -28.18 -36.47
C HIS A 354 20.42 -28.89 -35.80
N SER A 355 19.20 -28.35 -35.95
CA SER A 355 17.98 -28.92 -35.40
C SER A 355 17.01 -29.38 -36.51
N THR A 356 16.48 -30.58 -36.32
CA THR A 356 15.57 -31.30 -37.21
C THR A 356 14.10 -30.96 -36.91
N GLN A 357 13.75 -29.68 -36.90
CA GLN A 357 12.35 -29.28 -36.78
C GLN A 357 12.00 -28.26 -37.87
N THR A 358 11.51 -28.77 -38.99
CA THR A 358 10.95 -27.99 -40.11
C THR A 358 9.52 -27.57 -39.81
N ASP A 359 9.00 -26.51 -40.44
CA ASP A 359 7.57 -26.09 -40.36
C ASP A 359 6.56 -27.24 -40.62
N LEU A 360 6.94 -28.24 -41.41
CA LEU A 360 6.11 -29.44 -41.65
C LEU A 360 5.90 -30.33 -40.40
N SER A 361 6.73 -30.18 -39.37
CA SER A 361 6.61 -30.93 -38.11
C SER A 361 5.56 -30.32 -37.17
N HIS A 362 5.16 -29.07 -37.39
CA HIS A 362 4.12 -28.38 -36.62
C HIS A 362 2.71 -28.93 -36.88
N LEU A 363 2.54 -29.76 -37.93
CA LEU A 363 1.25 -30.37 -38.32
C LEU A 363 1.00 -31.75 -37.69
N ARG A 364 1.87 -32.23 -36.78
CA ARG A 364 1.52 -33.40 -35.97
C ARG A 364 0.45 -32.99 -34.96
N ARG A 365 -0.81 -33.24 -35.32
CA ARG A 365 -1.97 -33.07 -34.42
C ARG A 365 -1.90 -34.09 -33.30
N GLU A 366 -1.68 -33.62 -32.08
CA GLU A 366 -2.17 -34.33 -30.89
C GLU A 366 -3.67 -34.04 -30.76
N ASN A 367 -4.50 -35.04 -31.04
CA ASN A 367 -5.95 -34.94 -30.81
C ASN A 367 -6.21 -35.16 -29.31
N VAL A 368 -6.15 -34.09 -28.52
CA VAL A 368 -6.73 -34.07 -27.18
C VAL A 368 -8.15 -33.54 -27.30
N THR A 369 -9.15 -34.43 -27.26
CA THR A 369 -10.55 -34.03 -27.18
C THR A 369 -10.88 -33.60 -25.76
N GLN A 370 -10.89 -32.30 -25.51
CA GLN A 370 -11.50 -31.74 -24.31
C GLN A 370 -13.02 -31.79 -24.45
N THR A 371 -13.67 -32.63 -23.66
CA THR A 371 -15.13 -32.71 -23.60
C THR A 371 -15.63 -31.62 -22.66
N TRP A 372 -16.22 -30.56 -23.22
CA TRP A 372 -17.00 -29.59 -22.44
C TRP A 372 -18.47 -29.88 -22.68
N LEU A 373 -19.23 -30.13 -21.61
CA LEU A 373 -20.67 -30.21 -21.70
C LEU A 373 -21.21 -28.82 -22.09
N PRO A 374 -22.14 -28.72 -23.06
CA PRO A 374 -22.82 -27.46 -23.35
C PRO A 374 -23.47 -26.93 -22.08
N LYS A 375 -23.15 -25.69 -21.71
CA LYS A 375 -23.77 -24.99 -20.59
C LYS A 375 -25.03 -24.31 -21.10
N ASP A 376 -26.15 -24.50 -20.41
CA ASP A 376 -27.38 -23.79 -20.73
C ASP A 376 -27.18 -22.29 -20.51
N ALA A 377 -27.29 -21.52 -21.59
CA ALA A 377 -27.21 -20.07 -21.59
C ALA A 377 -28.58 -19.51 -22.01
N ALA A 378 -29.27 -18.84 -21.08
CA ALA A 378 -30.48 -18.10 -21.38
C ALA A 378 -30.11 -16.67 -21.75
N CYS A 379 -30.58 -16.19 -22.92
CA CYS A 379 -30.49 -14.79 -23.30
C CYS A 379 -31.89 -14.18 -23.30
N GLN A 380 -32.03 -13.01 -22.69
CA GLN A 380 -33.27 -12.24 -22.73
C GLN A 380 -33.14 -11.15 -23.80
N SER A 381 -34.06 -11.11 -24.76
CA SER A 381 -34.19 -9.98 -25.68
C SER A 381 -34.97 -8.86 -25.01
N LYS A 382 -34.55 -7.60 -25.22
CA LYS A 382 -35.30 -6.42 -24.80
C LYS A 382 -36.69 -6.43 -25.45
N ARG A 383 -37.75 -6.32 -24.65
CA ARG A 383 -39.10 -5.97 -25.12
C ARG A 383 -39.37 -4.53 -24.76
N ASP A 384 -39.60 -3.71 -25.77
CA ASP A 384 -40.08 -2.35 -25.57
C ASP A 384 -41.62 -2.37 -25.57
N GLY A 385 -42.20 -1.78 -24.53
CA GLY A 385 -43.64 -1.59 -24.40
C GLY A 385 -43.94 -0.09 -24.32
N GLU A 386 -44.92 0.35 -25.10
CA GLU A 386 -45.42 1.73 -25.04
C GLU A 386 -46.82 1.76 -24.42
N SER A 387 -47.10 2.82 -23.66
CA SER A 387 -48.43 3.13 -23.14
C SER A 387 -48.86 4.49 -23.66
N ASN A 388 -49.92 4.52 -24.48
CA ASN A 388 -50.50 5.77 -24.98
C ASN A 388 -51.61 6.25 -24.04
N VAL A 389 -51.58 7.53 -23.69
CA VAL A 389 -52.66 8.18 -22.92
C VAL A 389 -53.79 8.55 -23.89
N PRO A 390 -55.08 8.35 -23.53
CA PRO A 390 -56.20 8.66 -24.40
C PRO A 390 -56.20 10.15 -24.75
N LYS A 391 -56.23 10.46 -26.05
CA LYS A 391 -56.22 11.83 -26.55
C LYS A 391 -57.61 12.44 -26.41
N PRO A 392 -57.77 13.56 -25.68
CA PRO A 392 -59.09 14.17 -25.51
C PRO A 392 -59.61 14.69 -26.85
N GLN A 393 -60.72 14.14 -27.32
CA GLN A 393 -61.41 14.59 -28.54
C GLN A 393 -62.75 15.17 -28.17
N ILE A 394 -62.94 16.45 -28.48
CA ILE A 394 -64.18 17.17 -28.18
C ILE A 394 -64.80 17.60 -29.50
N TYR A 395 -66.04 17.18 -29.73
CA TYR A 395 -66.85 17.63 -30.85
C TYR A 395 -67.82 18.71 -30.38
N LEU A 396 -67.81 19.84 -31.08
CA LEU A 396 -68.71 20.96 -30.84
C LEU A 396 -69.69 21.07 -32.00
N ALA A 397 -70.98 20.87 -31.71
CA ALA A 397 -72.05 20.99 -32.69
C ALA A 397 -72.85 22.29 -32.50
N GLY A 398 -73.45 22.80 -33.58
CA GLY A 398 -74.34 23.97 -33.54
C GLY A 398 -73.68 25.33 -33.84
N LEU A 399 -72.42 25.34 -34.28
CA LEU A 399 -71.65 26.57 -34.53
C LEU A 399 -71.92 27.26 -35.89
N ARG A 400 -72.80 26.73 -36.75
CA ARG A 400 -73.08 27.32 -38.07
C ARG A 400 -74.47 27.97 -38.12
N GLY A 401 -74.48 29.29 -38.34
CA GLY A 401 -75.57 30.00 -39.02
C GLY A 401 -76.68 30.64 -38.16
N GLN A 402 -76.68 30.53 -36.83
CA GLN A 402 -77.71 31.15 -35.98
C GLN A 402 -77.08 31.93 -34.80
N ARG A 403 -77.52 33.17 -34.57
CA ARG A 403 -76.94 34.09 -33.56
C ARG A 403 -77.15 33.64 -32.10
N ASN A 404 -78.12 32.75 -31.82
CA ASN A 404 -78.47 32.28 -30.46
C ASN A 404 -78.49 30.74 -30.33
N ALA A 405 -77.74 30.00 -31.14
CA ALA A 405 -77.73 28.53 -31.06
C ALA A 405 -77.01 28.03 -29.81
N GLN A 406 -77.62 27.09 -29.07
CA GLN A 406 -76.97 26.40 -27.96
C GLN A 406 -75.86 25.49 -28.50
N VAL A 407 -74.63 25.68 -28.03
CA VAL A 407 -73.49 24.85 -28.41
C VAL A 407 -73.55 23.55 -27.61
N ALA A 408 -73.74 22.43 -28.31
CA ALA A 408 -73.66 21.11 -27.70
C ALA A 408 -72.20 20.63 -27.72
N LYS A 409 -71.62 20.46 -26.54
CA LYS A 409 -70.27 19.91 -26.36
C LYS A 409 -70.37 18.42 -26.07
N ILE A 410 -69.84 17.60 -26.97
CA ILE A 410 -69.83 16.13 -26.84
C ILE A 410 -68.38 15.67 -26.71
N ASN A 411 -68.12 14.86 -25.69
CA ASN A 411 -66.82 14.25 -25.47
C ASN A 411 -66.74 12.90 -26.22
N LEU A 412 -65.78 12.77 -27.14
CA LEU A 412 -65.53 11.59 -27.97
C LEU A 412 -64.23 10.88 -27.59
N THR A 413 -63.67 11.18 -26.41
CA THR A 413 -62.45 10.55 -25.93
C THR A 413 -62.69 9.06 -25.70
N ARG A 414 -61.90 8.18 -26.35
CA ARG A 414 -61.98 6.73 -26.16
C ARG A 414 -61.44 6.35 -24.77
N SER A 415 -62.07 5.37 -24.13
CA SER A 415 -61.62 4.82 -22.85
C SER A 415 -60.33 4.02 -23.00
N VAL A 416 -59.56 3.89 -21.91
CA VAL A 416 -58.28 3.18 -21.88
C VAL A 416 -58.45 1.66 -22.03
N ASP A 417 -59.66 1.15 -21.76
CA ASP A 417 -59.97 -0.29 -21.72
C ASP A 417 -60.51 -0.86 -23.06
N GLU A 418 -60.54 -0.05 -24.13
CA GLU A 418 -60.78 -0.49 -25.52
C GLU A 418 -59.46 -0.64 -26.28
#